data_AF-A0A284VSJ9-F1
#
_entry.id   AF-A0A284VSJ9-F1
#
_cell.length_a   1.000
_cell.length_b   1.000
_cell.length_c   1.000
_cell.angle_alpha   90.00
_cell.angle_beta   90.00
_cell.angle_gamma   90.00
#
_symmetry.space_group_name_H-M   'P 1'
#
loop_
_entity.id
_entity.type
_entity.pdbx_description
1 polymer ?
#
loop_
_entity_poly.entity_id
_entity_poly.type
_entity_poly.pdbx_seq_one_letter_code
_entity_poly.pdbx_strand_id
1 'polypeptide(L)'
;MFVADHAEHIAKVIRPALAEGKLVISDRYSDSRYAYQGATLSNMFDDAMRWVQGIHKGWTVVPDLTILFTIDPAVAVARCGVRGEHTKFEKIGFLRSVQENFLKLAKEEPLRFVIIDADATLEVVGSEVESAIRDFMATAG
;
A
#
# COMPACT_ATOMS: atom_id res chain seq x y z
N MET A 1 15.51 -4.13 -10.56
CA MET A 1 15.84 -3.19 -9.47
C MET A 1 14.94 -3.44 -8.25
N PHE A 2 13.62 -3.21 -8.33
CA PHE A 2 12.72 -3.28 -7.17
C PHE A 2 12.66 -4.57 -6.33
N VAL A 3 12.87 -5.76 -6.93
CA VAL A 3 12.84 -7.03 -6.19
C VAL A 3 14.12 -7.22 -5.36
N ALA A 4 15.28 -6.90 -5.94
CA ALA A 4 16.57 -7.01 -5.26
C ALA A 4 16.66 -6.01 -4.09
N ASP A 5 16.24 -4.76 -4.32
CA ASP A 5 16.22 -3.73 -3.27
C ASP A 5 15.30 -4.13 -2.11
N HIS A 6 14.17 -4.78 -2.41
CA HIS A 6 13.26 -5.28 -1.38
C HIS A 6 13.85 -6.44 -0.58
N ALA A 7 14.50 -7.40 -1.25
CA ALA A 7 15.16 -8.51 -0.59
C ALA A 7 16.31 -8.02 0.32
N GLU A 8 17.10 -7.05 -0.16
CA GLU A 8 18.15 -6.43 0.62
C GLU A 8 17.60 -5.66 1.82
N HIS A 9 16.56 -4.85 1.64
CA HIS A 9 15.92 -4.11 2.74
C HIS A 9 15.36 -5.05 3.81
N ILE A 10 14.75 -6.18 3.39
CA ILE A 10 14.29 -7.22 4.32
C ILE A 10 15.46 -7.82 5.10
N ALA A 11 16.54 -8.20 4.41
CA ALA A 11 17.66 -8.90 5.03
C ALA A 11 18.47 -8.00 5.97
N LYS A 12 18.65 -6.72 5.62
CA LYS A 12 19.55 -5.79 6.33
C LYS A 12 18.85 -4.92 7.36
N VAL A 13 17.54 -4.68 7.23
CA VAL A 13 16.81 -3.73 8.09
C VAL A 13 15.64 -4.41 8.79
N ILE A 14 14.70 -4.98 8.03
CA ILE A 14 13.42 -5.44 8.59
C ILE A 14 13.63 -6.67 9.49
N ARG A 15 14.24 -7.74 8.97
CA ARG A 15 14.44 -8.97 9.77
C ARG A 15 15.29 -8.75 11.02
N PRO A 16 16.42 -8.01 10.96
CA PRO A 16 17.18 -7.67 12.17
C PRO A 16 16.36 -6.89 13.20
N ALA A 17 15.64 -5.86 12.78
CA ALA A 17 14.82 -5.05 13.69
C ALA A 17 13.71 -5.89 14.36
N LEU A 18 13.01 -6.73 13.59
CA LEU A 18 11.98 -7.62 14.12
C LEU A 18 12.56 -8.69 15.06
N ALA A 19 13.76 -9.23 14.77
CA ALA A 19 14.43 -10.18 15.66
C ALA A 19 14.83 -9.56 17.01
N GLU A 20 15.03 -8.24 17.06
CA GLU A 20 15.25 -7.47 18.30
C GLU A 20 13.94 -7.06 18.99
N GLY A 21 12.78 -7.48 18.48
CA GLY A 21 11.47 -7.11 19.03
C GLY A 21 11.07 -5.66 18.78
N LYS A 22 11.69 -4.98 17.80
CA LYS A 22 11.38 -3.59 17.46
C LYS A 22 10.17 -3.50 16.55
N LEU A 23 9.37 -2.45 16.75
CA LEU A 23 8.34 -2.03 15.81
C LEU A 23 9.00 -1.47 14.55
N VAL A 24 8.54 -1.92 13.37
CA VAL A 24 8.97 -1.41 12.06
C VAL A 24 7.80 -0.69 11.42
N ILE A 25 7.99 0.60 11.12
CA ILE A 25 7.04 1.42 10.38
C ILE A 25 7.64 1.72 9.00
N SER A 26 6.88 1.47 7.93
CA SER A 26 7.33 1.68 6.55
C SER A 26 6.32 2.55 5.80
N ASP A 27 6.79 3.65 5.20
CA ASP A 27 6.03 4.37 4.18
C ASP A 27 6.14 3.60 2.87
N ARG A 28 5.02 2.98 2.47
CA ARG A 28 4.91 1.97 1.42
C ARG A 28 5.70 0.71 1.70
N TYR A 29 5.23 -0.39 1.13
CA TYR A 29 5.88 -1.69 1.24
C TYR A 29 5.42 -2.61 0.10
N SER A 30 5.33 -3.92 0.33
CA SER A 30 4.96 -4.93 -0.65
C SER A 30 3.62 -4.68 -1.32
N ASP A 31 2.59 -4.27 -0.58
CA ASP A 31 1.24 -4.03 -1.12
C ASP A 31 1.22 -2.92 -2.17
N SER A 32 2.00 -1.86 -1.94
CA SER A 32 2.16 -0.79 -2.94
C SER A 32 2.77 -1.30 -4.22
N ARG A 33 3.73 -2.24 -4.14
CA ARG A 33 4.31 -2.85 -5.34
C ARG A 33 3.26 -3.66 -6.09
N TYR A 34 2.46 -4.47 -5.38
CA TYR A 34 1.42 -5.28 -5.98
C TYR A 34 0.38 -4.43 -6.71
N ALA A 35 -0.09 -3.36 -6.05
CA ALA A 35 -1.10 -2.49 -6.61
C ALA A 35 -0.61 -1.70 -7.84
N TYR A 36 0.57 -1.08 -7.75
CA TYR A 36 1.11 -0.28 -8.85
C TYR A 36 1.58 -1.14 -10.03
N GLN A 37 2.36 -2.20 -9.77
CA GLN A 37 2.84 -3.05 -10.86
C GLN A 37 1.69 -3.88 -11.45
N GLY A 38 0.72 -4.30 -10.64
CA GLY A 38 -0.49 -4.95 -11.13
C GLY A 38 -1.28 -4.06 -12.10
N ALA A 39 -1.41 -2.76 -11.81
CA ALA A 39 -2.04 -1.81 -12.72
C ALA A 39 -1.23 -1.63 -14.01
N THR A 40 0.09 -1.45 -13.90
CA THR A 40 1.00 -1.27 -15.05
C THR A 40 1.02 -2.48 -15.99
N LEU A 41 0.93 -3.70 -15.44
CA LEU A 41 1.04 -4.95 -16.20
C LEU A 41 -0.32 -5.57 -16.54
N SER A 42 -1.43 -4.85 -16.29
CA SER A 42 -2.81 -5.35 -16.45
C SER A 42 -3.16 -5.79 -17.87
N ASN A 43 -2.48 -5.27 -18.88
CA ASN A 43 -2.62 -5.65 -20.28
C ASN A 43 -1.68 -6.79 -20.73
N MET A 44 -0.78 -7.24 -19.84
CA MET A 44 0.20 -8.29 -20.12
C MET A 44 -0.17 -9.64 -19.49
N PHE A 45 -0.95 -9.63 -18.41
CA PHE A 45 -1.34 -10.83 -17.67
C PHE A 45 -2.80 -10.73 -17.22
N ASP A 46 -3.54 -11.84 -17.30
CA ASP A 46 -4.95 -11.91 -16.88
C ASP A 46 -5.16 -11.51 -15.41
N ASP A 47 -4.25 -11.91 -14.51
CA ASP A 47 -4.19 -11.45 -13.12
C ASP A 47 -2.78 -10.95 -12.79
N ALA A 48 -2.46 -9.77 -13.34
CA ALA A 48 -1.16 -9.12 -13.15
C ALA A 48 -0.80 -8.91 -11.68
N MET A 49 -1.75 -8.53 -10.83
CA MET A 49 -1.50 -8.32 -9.40
C MET A 49 -1.06 -9.63 -8.74
N ARG A 50 -1.76 -10.74 -9.01
CA ARG A 50 -1.42 -12.05 -8.46
C ARG A 50 -0.10 -12.59 -9.00
N TRP A 51 0.23 -12.30 -10.25
CA TRP A 51 1.53 -12.63 -10.82
C TRP A 51 2.67 -11.92 -10.05
N VAL A 52 2.52 -10.62 -9.78
CA VAL A 52 3.51 -9.85 -8.99
C VAL A 52 3.61 -10.37 -7.54
N GLN A 53 2.48 -10.69 -6.90
CA GLN A 53 2.48 -11.32 -5.58
C GLN A 53 3.24 -12.66 -5.59
N GLY A 54 3.07 -13.46 -6.65
CA GLY A 54 3.75 -14.74 -6.82
C GLY A 54 5.28 -14.64 -6.78
N ILE A 55 5.85 -13.57 -7.34
CA ILE A 55 7.30 -13.31 -7.32
C ILE A 55 7.83 -13.07 -5.89
N HIS A 56 6.99 -12.50 -5.02
CA HIS A 56 7.35 -12.07 -3.67
C HIS A 56 6.97 -13.09 -2.58
N LYS A 57 6.12 -14.06 -2.94
CA LYS A 57 5.59 -15.06 -2.03
C LYS A 57 6.70 -15.92 -1.43
N GLY A 58 6.65 -16.12 -0.11
CA GLY A 58 7.52 -17.03 0.62
C GLY A 58 8.81 -16.42 1.16
N TRP A 59 9.17 -15.18 0.76
CA TRP A 59 10.37 -14.51 1.28
C TRP A 59 10.11 -13.09 1.77
N THR A 60 9.09 -12.40 1.22
CA THR A 60 8.61 -11.13 1.76
C THR A 60 8.04 -11.34 3.16
N VAL A 61 8.47 -10.51 4.11
CA VAL A 61 7.83 -10.41 5.43
C VAL A 61 6.49 -9.72 5.25
N VAL A 62 5.39 -10.36 5.63
CA VAL A 62 4.05 -9.77 5.53
C VAL A 62 3.85 -8.81 6.70
N PRO A 63 3.35 -7.57 6.50
CA PRO A 63 3.05 -6.66 7.59
C PRO A 63 1.96 -7.21 8.50
N ASP A 64 2.05 -6.97 9.81
CA ASP A 64 0.97 -7.34 10.74
C ASP A 64 -0.24 -6.38 10.62
N LEU A 65 0.02 -5.12 10.26
CA LEU A 65 -0.98 -4.07 10.02
C LEU A 65 -0.62 -3.28 8.77
N THR A 66 -1.62 -2.91 7.98
CA THR A 66 -1.49 -1.99 6.85
C THR A 66 -2.59 -0.95 6.89
N ILE A 67 -2.20 0.30 7.04
CA ILE A 67 -3.10 1.44 6.94
C ILE A 67 -3.15 1.88 5.48
N LEU A 68 -4.31 1.73 4.85
CA LEU A 68 -4.56 2.11 3.47
C LEU A 68 -5.35 3.41 3.44
N PHE A 69 -4.70 4.48 2.98
CA PHE A 69 -5.37 5.75 2.71
C PHE A 69 -6.02 5.72 1.33
N THR A 70 -7.35 5.83 1.28
CA THR A 70 -8.09 6.01 0.03
C THR A 70 -8.39 7.48 -0.18
N ILE A 71 -8.30 7.93 -1.43
CA ILE A 71 -8.57 9.33 -1.80
C ILE A 71 -9.10 9.36 -3.22
N ASP A 72 -10.04 10.25 -3.52
CA ASP A 72 -10.45 10.47 -4.91
C ASP A 72 -9.20 10.79 -5.76
N PRO A 73 -8.90 9.99 -6.81
CA PRO A 73 -7.75 10.23 -7.68
C PRO A 73 -7.73 11.64 -8.29
N ALA A 74 -8.89 12.26 -8.55
CA ALA A 74 -8.99 13.63 -9.04
C ALA A 74 -8.50 14.64 -7.98
N VAL A 75 -8.84 14.44 -6.71
CA VAL A 75 -8.37 15.25 -5.58
C VAL A 75 -6.86 15.04 -5.39
N ALA A 76 -6.39 13.80 -5.42
CA ALA A 76 -4.97 13.49 -5.30
C ALA A 76 -4.12 14.16 -6.39
N VAL A 77 -4.57 14.12 -7.65
CA VAL A 77 -3.88 14.77 -8.76
C VAL A 77 -3.89 16.29 -8.65
N ALA A 78 -4.99 16.87 -8.15
CA ALA A 78 -5.06 18.32 -7.88
C ALA A 78 -4.04 18.73 -6.81
N ARG A 79 -3.91 17.96 -5.71
CA ARG A 79 -2.91 18.19 -4.65
C ARG A 79 -1.47 18.09 -5.16
N CYS A 80 -1.20 17.21 -6.13
CA CYS A 80 0.16 17.02 -6.70
C CYS A 80 0.56 18.03 -7.80
N GLY A 81 -0.34 18.93 -8.24
CA GLY A 81 0.01 19.99 -9.19
C GLY A 81 0.39 19.53 -10.61
N VAL A 82 -0.28 18.52 -11.17
CA VAL A 82 0.00 18.00 -12.52
C VAL A 82 -0.41 19.00 -13.62
N ARG A 83 0.45 19.20 -14.62
CA ARG A 83 0.21 20.12 -15.76
C ARG A 83 -0.34 19.37 -16.98
N GLY A 84 -1.34 19.96 -17.66
CA GLY A 84 -1.94 19.46 -18.91
C GLY A 84 -3.14 18.52 -18.72
N GLU A 85 -4.23 18.74 -19.47
CA GLU A 85 -5.49 18.00 -19.29
C GLU A 85 -5.39 16.51 -19.67
N HIS A 86 -4.78 16.18 -20.81
CA HIS A 86 -4.59 14.78 -21.22
C HIS A 86 -3.80 13.96 -20.19
N THR A 87 -2.65 14.48 -19.74
CA THR A 87 -1.81 13.86 -18.70
C THR A 87 -2.56 13.69 -17.37
N LYS A 88 -3.46 14.63 -17.05
CA LYS A 88 -4.30 14.56 -15.85
C LYS A 88 -5.28 13.37 -15.93
N PHE A 89 -5.99 13.21 -17.05
CA PHE A 89 -6.96 12.13 -17.21
C PHE A 89 -6.32 10.74 -17.20
N GLU A 90 -5.22 10.56 -17.92
CA GLU A 90 -4.47 9.30 -17.93
C GLU A 90 -3.99 8.93 -16.53
N LYS A 91 -3.48 9.91 -15.78
CA LYS A 91 -3.04 9.71 -14.41
C LYS A 91 -4.19 9.37 -13.46
N ILE A 92 -5.36 10.01 -13.61
CA ILE A 92 -6.56 9.68 -12.83
C ILE A 92 -7.00 8.24 -13.10
N GLY A 93 -7.06 7.83 -14.37
CA GLY A 93 -7.42 6.46 -14.75
C GLY A 93 -6.46 5.42 -14.18
N PHE A 94 -5.15 5.67 -14.31
CA PHE A 94 -4.13 4.82 -13.72
C PHE A 94 -4.25 4.74 -12.19
N LEU A 95 -4.36 5.87 -11.49
CA LEU A 95 -4.48 5.91 -10.03
C LEU A 95 -5.77 5.23 -9.54
N ARG A 96 -6.86 5.30 -10.32
CA ARG A 96 -8.09 4.55 -10.04
C ARG A 96 -7.84 3.05 -10.07
N SER A 97 -7.17 2.54 -11.11
CA SER A 97 -6.80 1.13 -11.20
C SER A 97 -5.87 0.69 -10.05
N VAL A 98 -4.93 1.54 -9.65
CA VAL A 98 -4.08 1.28 -8.48
C VAL A 98 -4.92 1.19 -7.19
N GLN A 99 -5.86 2.12 -6.97
CA GLN A 99 -6.75 2.09 -5.82
C GLN A 99 -7.64 0.84 -5.81
N GLU A 100 -8.18 0.44 -6.96
CA GLU A 100 -8.97 -0.79 -7.10
C GLU A 100 -8.15 -2.03 -6.70
N ASN A 101 -6.88 -2.10 -7.08
CA ASN A 101 -6.00 -3.19 -6.66
C ASN A 101 -5.77 -3.18 -5.14
N PHE A 102 -5.54 -2.02 -4.52
CA PHE A 102 -5.43 -1.93 -3.07
C PHE A 102 -6.70 -2.37 -2.35
N LEU A 103 -7.87 -1.96 -2.84
CA LEU A 103 -9.15 -2.37 -2.28
C LEU A 103 -9.38 -3.88 -2.43
N LYS A 104 -8.93 -4.48 -3.53
CA LYS A 104 -8.94 -5.94 -3.70
C LYS A 104 -8.06 -6.63 -2.64
N LEU A 105 -6.84 -6.14 -2.40
CA LEU A 105 -5.96 -6.67 -1.35
C LEU A 105 -6.60 -6.54 0.04
N ALA A 106 -7.17 -5.38 0.35
CA ALA A 106 -7.84 -5.14 1.64
C ALA A 106 -9.05 -6.06 1.84
N LYS A 107 -9.79 -6.36 0.77
CA LYS A 107 -10.91 -7.32 0.81
C LYS A 107 -10.44 -8.76 1.01
N GLU A 108 -9.29 -9.13 0.47
CA GLU A 108 -8.72 -10.48 0.62
C GLU A 108 -8.13 -10.71 2.02
N GLU A 109 -7.66 -9.65 2.69
CA GLU A 109 -7.03 -9.72 4.02
C GLU A 109 -7.62 -8.69 5.01
N PRO A 110 -8.93 -8.77 5.33
CA PRO A 110 -9.65 -7.73 6.06
C PRO A 110 -9.19 -7.55 7.52
N LEU A 111 -8.46 -8.52 8.08
CA LEU A 111 -7.89 -8.42 9.42
C LEU A 111 -6.55 -7.65 9.45
N ARG A 112 -5.87 -7.55 8.30
CA ARG A 112 -4.55 -6.90 8.17
C ARG A 112 -4.68 -5.45 7.72
N PHE A 113 -5.73 -5.12 6.97
CA PHE A 113 -5.93 -3.79 6.41
C PHE A 113 -6.91 -2.95 7.24
N VAL A 114 -6.52 -1.71 7.51
CA VAL A 114 -7.42 -0.65 7.98
C VAL A 114 -7.49 0.41 6.90
N ILE A 115 -8.68 0.63 6.34
CA ILE A 115 -8.92 1.63 5.30
C ILE A 115 -9.32 2.94 5.97
N ILE A 116 -8.64 4.02 5.60
CA ILE A 116 -8.87 5.38 6.13
C ILE A 116 -9.17 6.32 4.97
N ASP A 117 -10.23 7.10 5.10
CA ASP A 117 -10.64 8.09 4.09
C ASP A 117 -9.78 9.35 4.19
N ALA A 118 -8.89 9.54 3.22
CA ALA A 118 -7.98 10.68 3.14
C ALA A 118 -8.57 11.89 2.39
N ASP A 119 -9.85 11.83 1.99
CA ASP A 119 -10.63 13.02 1.60
C ASP A 119 -11.08 13.84 2.83
N ALA A 120 -11.10 13.23 4.02
CA ALA A 120 -11.34 13.92 5.29
C ALA A 120 -10.21 14.91 5.66
N THR A 121 -10.43 15.70 6.71
CA THR A 121 -9.41 16.64 7.20
C THR A 121 -8.24 15.90 7.85
N LEU A 122 -7.08 16.56 7.92
CA LEU A 122 -5.87 15.97 8.53
C LEU A 122 -6.10 15.54 9.98
N GLU A 123 -6.91 16.29 10.72
CA GLU A 123 -7.26 16.00 12.11
C GLU A 123 -8.09 14.71 12.22
N VAL A 124 -9.07 14.52 11.34
CA VAL A 124 -9.90 13.31 11.30
C VAL A 124 -9.04 12.11 10.91
N VAL A 125 -8.27 12.21 9.83
CA VAL A 125 -7.36 11.16 9.36
C VAL A 125 -6.36 10.78 10.46
N GLY A 126 -5.76 11.78 11.12
CA GLY A 126 -4.81 11.56 12.20
C GLY A 126 -5.44 10.79 13.38
N SER A 127 -6.65 11.19 13.78
CA SER A 127 -7.38 10.50 14.85
C SER A 127 -7.72 9.04 14.49
N GLU A 128 -8.09 8.76 13.24
CA GLU A 128 -8.39 7.39 12.79
C GLU A 128 -7.12 6.52 12.76
N VAL A 129 -5.99 7.08 12.30
CA VAL A 129 -4.68 6.40 12.31
C VAL A 129 -4.27 6.06 13.74
N GLU A 130 -4.39 7.00 14.67
CA GLU A 130 -4.07 6.78 16.07
C GLU A 130 -4.94 5.68 16.70
N SER A 131 -6.25 5.67 16.38
CA SER A 131 -7.16 4.61 16.84
C SER A 131 -6.75 3.25 16.29
N ALA A 132 -6.50 3.15 14.99
CA ALA A 132 -6.11 1.90 14.34
C ALA A 132 -4.82 1.32 14.93
N ILE A 133 -3.82 2.17 15.20
CA ILE A 133 -2.57 1.74 15.84
C ILE A 133 -2.83 1.29 17.28
N ARG A 134 -3.65 2.01 18.04
CA ARG A 134 -3.97 1.65 19.42
C ARG A 134 -4.67 0.30 19.52
N ASP A 135 -5.66 0.06 18.66
CA ASP A 135 -6.43 -1.18 18.62
C ASP A 135 -5.55 -2.37 18.24
N PHE A 136 -4.65 -2.18 17.27
CA PHE A 136 -3.65 -3.17 16.90
C PHE A 136 -2.71 -3.49 18.08
N MET A 137 -2.18 -2.49 18.77
CA MET A 137 -1.29 -2.70 19.91
C MET A 137 -1.99 -3.36 21.11
N ALA A 138 -3.29 -3.15 21.27
CA ALA A 138 -4.09 -3.78 22.34
C ALA A 138 -4.39 -5.26 22.08
N THR A 139 -4.39 -5.69 20.82
CA THR A 139 -4.69 -7.07 20.40
C THR A 139 -3.43 -7.90 20.13
N ALA A 140 -2.28 -7.26 19.94
CA ALA A 140 -0.98 -7.90 19.74
C ALA A 140 -0.29 -8.37 21.05
N GLY A 141 -0.99 -8.32 22.19
CA GLY A 141 -0.52 -8.74 23.52
C GLY A 141 -0.88 -10.18 23.88
#